data_AF-A0A6B3NNG8-F1
#
_entry.id   AF-A0A6B3NNG8-F1
#
_cell.length_a   1.000
_cell.length_b   1.000
_cell.length_c   1.000
_cell.angle_alpha   90.00
_cell.angle_beta   90.00
_cell.angle_gamma   90.00
#
_symmetry.space_group_name_H-M   'P 1'
#
loop_
_entity.id
_entity.type
_entity.pdbx_description
1 polymer ?
#
loop_
_entity_poly.entity_id
_entity_poly.type
_entity_poly.pdbx_seq_one_letter_code
_entity_poly.pdbx_strand_id
1 'polypeptide(L)'
;MQLAKVVEPFGEVNVYKQNSGELHVVATILAVPDLEGAKIGLALDGSASMKKMYGVSGIVGSVFAQAAAASTPNVVEPVARTMVSYLANFSSNGKVDLIYWACSPDGSKIEPLGEFEEQDIQNLVISGPKKLPWGRGTKLLPPLKYFVDKFKDAPAKGVKEPGAICLFVTDGIIEDLTDVKQYCLQYAQEISQEHKPFIKFLLIGVGEEVDEGQMDELDDMFEGSGIKDSSGKDIDLWDHQLASDMQKLEQVFKEFVSEDMIVIGSGRILNQDGKNCQEYPDGVPALLRFTLPVGSTAFSLEFPGGSVTQDISEIL
;
A
#
# COMPACT_ATOMS: atom_id res chain seq x y z
N MET A 1 -8.86 15.77 3.05
CA MET A 1 -8.21 15.72 1.73
C MET A 1 -6.74 15.44 1.98
N GLN A 2 -6.25 14.38 1.35
CA GLN A 2 -4.85 13.97 1.42
C GLN A 2 -3.98 14.85 0.51
N LEU A 3 -2.76 15.13 0.94
CA LEU A 3 -1.76 15.80 0.10
C LEU A 3 -1.19 14.81 -0.92
N ALA A 4 -1.01 15.26 -2.15
CA ALA A 4 -0.29 14.53 -3.19
C ALA A 4 1.22 14.55 -2.94
N LYS A 5 1.73 15.63 -2.33
CA LYS A 5 3.16 15.81 -2.07
C LYS A 5 3.47 15.89 -0.58
N VAL A 6 4.14 14.85 -0.10
CA VAL A 6 4.57 14.73 1.29
C VAL A 6 6.09 14.79 1.38
N VAL A 7 6.62 15.46 2.41
CA VAL A 7 8.07 15.55 2.67
C VAL A 7 8.50 14.59 3.77
N GLU A 8 9.68 13.99 3.64
CA GLU A 8 10.22 13.14 4.72
C GLU A 8 10.41 13.92 6.03
N PRO A 9 10.07 13.32 7.19
CA PRO A 9 9.76 11.91 7.40
C PRO A 9 8.26 11.58 7.33
N PHE A 10 7.41 12.49 6.86
CA PHE A 10 5.98 12.23 6.80
C PHE A 10 5.66 11.18 5.73
N GLY A 11 4.72 10.28 6.02
CA GLY A 11 4.23 9.26 5.09
C GLY A 11 2.95 9.69 4.39
N GLU A 12 2.07 10.34 5.14
CA GLU A 12 0.75 10.77 4.71
C GLU A 12 0.38 12.04 5.47
N VAL A 13 -0.31 12.96 4.80
CA VAL A 13 -0.81 14.19 5.42
C VAL A 13 -2.21 14.45 4.92
N ASN A 14 -3.16 14.37 5.83
CA ASN A 14 -4.56 14.72 5.60
C ASN A 14 -4.89 16.04 6.25
N VAL A 15 -5.64 16.86 5.53
CA VAL A 15 -6.11 18.14 6.04
C VAL A 15 -7.61 18.28 5.82
N TYR A 16 -8.27 18.76 6.87
CA TYR A 16 -9.72 18.92 6.95
C TYR A 16 -10.04 20.36 7.30
N LYS A 17 -10.56 21.11 6.33
CA LYS A 17 -11.05 22.48 6.53
C LYS A 17 -12.26 22.46 7.46
N GLN A 18 -12.19 23.26 8.53
CA GLN A 18 -13.32 23.46 9.43
C GLN A 18 -14.16 24.66 9.01
N ASN A 19 -15.40 24.70 9.49
CA ASN A 19 -16.29 25.85 9.30
C ASN A 19 -15.74 27.14 9.93
N SER A 20 -14.84 27.04 10.93
CA SER A 20 -14.13 28.17 11.54
C SER A 20 -13.04 28.77 10.64
N GLY A 21 -12.66 28.08 9.56
CA GLY A 21 -11.50 28.40 8.72
C GLY A 21 -10.19 27.83 9.26
N GLU A 22 -10.20 27.19 10.43
CA GLU A 22 -9.06 26.42 10.92
C GLU A 22 -8.88 25.12 10.13
N LEU A 23 -7.69 24.56 10.19
CA LEU A 23 -7.35 23.34 9.48
C LEU A 23 -7.02 22.26 10.51
N HIS A 24 -7.77 21.16 10.51
CA HIS A 24 -7.40 19.97 11.26
C HIS A 24 -6.46 19.15 10.39
N VAL A 25 -5.30 18.81 10.94
CA VAL A 25 -4.27 18.04 10.23
C VAL A 25 -4.08 16.70 10.94
N VAL A 26 -4.03 15.64 10.15
CA VAL A 26 -3.62 14.30 10.56
C VAL A 26 -2.43 13.93 9.70
N ALA A 27 -1.27 13.71 10.31
CA ALA A 27 -0.05 13.37 9.59
C ALA A 27 0.60 12.13 10.18
N THR A 28 1.16 11.26 9.34
CA THR A 28 1.91 10.08 9.77
C THR A 28 3.40 10.34 9.60
N ILE A 29 4.21 9.91 10.56
CA ILE A 29 5.67 9.80 10.43
C ILE A 29 5.97 8.35 10.05
N LEU A 30 6.70 8.15 8.95
CA LEU A 30 7.09 6.83 8.50
C LEU A 30 7.87 6.11 9.58
N ALA A 31 7.30 5.01 10.07
CA ALA A 31 7.91 4.15 11.05
C ALA A 31 7.45 2.71 10.78
N VAL A 32 8.31 1.78 11.17
CA VAL A 32 8.04 0.36 10.99
C VAL A 32 7.07 -0.10 12.09
N PRO A 33 5.81 -0.47 11.77
CA PRO A 33 4.84 -0.86 12.78
C PRO A 33 5.19 -2.22 13.40
N ASP A 34 4.71 -2.45 14.62
CA ASP A 34 4.70 -3.79 15.23
C ASP A 34 3.42 -4.53 14.80
N LEU A 35 3.54 -5.36 13.76
CA LEU A 35 2.43 -6.12 13.18
C LEU A 35 2.41 -7.54 13.74
N GLU A 36 1.90 -7.68 14.96
CA GLU A 36 1.79 -8.98 15.60
C GLU A 36 0.79 -9.88 14.85
N GLY A 37 1.21 -11.08 14.46
CA GLY A 37 0.30 -12.12 13.93
C GLY A 37 -0.05 -12.02 12.44
N ALA A 38 0.19 -10.88 11.80
CA ALA A 38 -0.18 -10.64 10.40
C ALA A 38 0.48 -11.62 9.42
N LYS A 39 -0.27 -12.07 8.41
CA LYS A 39 0.25 -12.78 7.22
C LYS A 39 0.50 -11.80 6.09
N ILE A 40 1.47 -12.09 5.22
CA ILE A 40 1.75 -11.23 4.06
C ILE A 40 1.49 -11.98 2.76
N GLY A 41 0.77 -11.32 1.84
CA GLY A 41 0.63 -11.71 0.44
C GLY A 41 1.28 -10.70 -0.52
N LEU A 42 1.85 -11.18 -1.62
CA LEU A 42 2.32 -10.36 -2.74
C LEU A 42 1.81 -10.94 -4.06
N ALA A 43 1.07 -10.13 -4.82
CA ALA A 43 0.56 -10.47 -6.13
C ALA A 43 1.24 -9.61 -7.20
N LEU A 44 1.94 -10.26 -8.12
CA LEU A 44 2.61 -9.61 -9.24
C LEU A 44 1.78 -9.76 -10.53
N ASP A 45 1.56 -8.67 -11.24
CA ASP A 45 0.75 -8.68 -12.46
C ASP A 45 1.43 -9.49 -13.59
N GLY A 46 0.73 -10.52 -14.07
CA GLY A 46 1.10 -11.42 -15.16
C GLY A 46 0.39 -11.11 -16.49
N SER A 47 -0.13 -9.90 -16.66
CA SER A 47 -0.73 -9.40 -17.89
C SER A 47 0.32 -9.07 -18.96
N ALA A 48 -0.10 -9.05 -20.22
CA ALA A 48 0.81 -8.90 -21.34
C ALA A 48 1.51 -7.53 -21.41
N SER A 49 0.96 -6.47 -20.81
CA SER A 49 1.59 -5.14 -20.69
C SER A 49 2.90 -5.22 -19.89
N MET A 50 2.88 -6.00 -18.81
CA MET A 50 4.04 -6.19 -17.92
C MET A 50 5.24 -6.93 -18.57
N LYS A 51 5.05 -7.62 -19.71
CA LYS A 51 6.09 -8.47 -20.34
C LYS A 51 7.44 -7.78 -20.49
N LYS A 52 7.43 -6.52 -20.92
CA LYS A 52 8.65 -5.74 -21.13
C LYS A 52 9.42 -5.55 -19.81
N MET A 53 8.72 -5.33 -18.70
CA MET A 53 9.33 -5.16 -17.37
C MET A 53 9.90 -6.48 -16.81
N TYR A 54 9.32 -7.62 -17.20
CA TYR A 54 9.89 -8.93 -16.94
C TYR A 54 11.07 -9.31 -17.86
N GLY A 55 11.52 -8.40 -18.74
CA GLY A 55 12.59 -8.66 -19.70
C GLY A 55 12.16 -9.55 -20.89
N VAL A 56 10.86 -9.76 -21.09
CA VAL A 56 10.33 -10.55 -22.21
C VAL A 56 10.24 -9.67 -23.46
N SER A 57 11.20 -9.83 -24.37
CA SER A 57 11.19 -9.13 -25.67
C SER A 57 10.36 -9.89 -26.72
N GLY A 58 9.53 -9.17 -27.48
CA GLY A 58 8.58 -9.74 -28.46
C GLY A 58 9.19 -10.36 -29.73
N ILE A 59 10.52 -10.46 -29.83
CA ILE A 59 11.20 -11.06 -30.98
C ILE A 59 11.34 -12.56 -30.73
N VAL A 60 10.41 -13.36 -31.27
CA VAL A 60 10.53 -14.82 -31.25
C VAL A 60 10.99 -15.27 -32.64
N GLY A 61 12.24 -15.75 -32.77
CA GLY A 61 12.65 -16.56 -33.93
C GLY A 61 13.88 -16.14 -34.76
N SER A 62 14.81 -15.33 -34.26
CA SER A 62 16.09 -15.11 -34.97
C SER A 62 17.28 -15.11 -34.01
N VAL A 63 18.50 -15.32 -34.51
CA VAL A 63 19.74 -15.25 -33.71
C VAL A 63 19.94 -13.85 -33.07
N PHE A 64 19.27 -12.82 -33.63
CA PHE A 64 19.19 -11.48 -33.04
C PHE A 64 18.23 -11.39 -31.84
N ALA A 65 17.29 -12.33 -31.67
CA ALA A 65 16.41 -12.40 -30.51
C ALA A 65 17.16 -12.76 -29.22
N GLN A 66 18.21 -13.59 -29.29
CA GLN A 66 19.04 -13.90 -28.12
C GLN A 66 19.83 -12.67 -27.66
N ALA A 67 20.29 -11.84 -28.59
CA ALA A 67 20.94 -10.56 -28.27
C ALA A 67 19.93 -9.51 -27.74
N ALA A 68 18.71 -9.48 -28.28
CA ALA A 68 17.65 -8.56 -27.85
C ALA A 68 17.02 -8.94 -26.50
N ALA A 69 16.79 -10.24 -26.25
CA ALA A 69 16.33 -10.76 -24.95
C ALA A 69 17.41 -10.62 -23.86
N ALA A 70 18.70 -10.63 -24.22
CA ALA A 70 19.79 -10.29 -23.32
C ALA A 70 19.89 -8.78 -23.01
N SER A 71 19.14 -7.92 -23.71
CA SER A 71 19.28 -6.45 -23.62
C SER A 71 18.19 -5.75 -22.80
N THR A 72 17.06 -6.41 -22.53
CA THR A 72 16.01 -5.83 -21.66
C THR A 72 16.09 -6.49 -20.29
N PRO A 73 16.68 -5.82 -19.27
CA PRO A 73 16.79 -6.40 -17.95
C PRO A 73 15.40 -6.61 -17.34
N ASN A 74 15.23 -7.73 -16.65
CA ASN A 74 14.04 -7.96 -15.82
C ASN A 74 14.14 -7.07 -14.59
N VAL A 75 13.31 -6.03 -14.53
CA VAL A 75 13.27 -5.09 -13.41
C VAL A 75 12.33 -5.57 -12.30
N VAL A 76 11.40 -6.47 -12.60
CA VAL A 76 10.43 -6.99 -11.62
C VAL A 76 11.10 -7.96 -10.63
N GLU A 77 11.97 -8.85 -11.10
CA GLU A 77 12.64 -9.85 -10.24
C GLU A 77 13.41 -9.25 -9.05
N PRO A 78 14.35 -8.29 -9.24
CA PRO A 78 15.07 -7.71 -8.11
C PRO A 78 14.14 -6.96 -7.15
N VAL A 79 13.13 -6.24 -7.66
CA VAL A 79 12.16 -5.53 -6.82
C VAL A 79 11.32 -6.51 -6.00
N ALA A 80 10.78 -7.56 -6.62
CA ALA A 80 10.01 -8.58 -5.93
C ALA A 80 10.84 -9.30 -4.85
N ARG A 81 12.12 -9.57 -5.09
CA ARG A 81 13.04 -10.10 -4.06
C ARG A 81 13.17 -9.14 -2.89
N THR A 82 13.45 -7.86 -3.16
CA THR A 82 13.57 -6.85 -2.10
C THR A 82 12.27 -6.74 -1.30
N MET A 83 11.11 -6.70 -1.96
CA MET A 83 9.82 -6.65 -1.29
C MET A 83 9.57 -7.89 -0.43
N VAL A 84 9.81 -9.10 -0.95
CA VAL A 84 9.63 -10.33 -0.15
C VAL A 84 10.57 -10.35 1.04
N SER A 85 11.86 -10.03 0.86
CA SER A 85 12.83 -9.97 1.96
C SER A 85 12.43 -8.95 3.02
N TYR A 86 11.94 -7.78 2.61
CA TYR A 86 11.49 -6.75 3.53
C TYR A 86 10.22 -7.17 4.28
N LEU A 87 9.19 -7.59 3.54
CA LEU A 87 7.87 -7.92 4.08
C LEU A 87 7.89 -9.17 4.96
N ALA A 88 8.80 -10.11 4.71
CA ALA A 88 8.98 -11.31 5.54
C ALA A 88 9.22 -10.96 7.02
N ASN A 89 9.86 -9.83 7.32
CA ASN A 89 10.09 -9.37 8.69
C ASN A 89 8.80 -9.04 9.46
N PHE A 90 7.70 -8.79 8.75
CA PHE A 90 6.39 -8.44 9.31
C PHE A 90 5.40 -9.60 9.26
N SER A 91 5.77 -10.68 8.60
CA SER A 91 4.93 -11.87 8.55
C SER A 91 5.13 -12.71 9.81
N SER A 92 4.04 -13.15 10.43
CA SER A 92 4.06 -13.96 11.66
C SER A 92 4.75 -15.32 11.51
N ASN A 93 5.01 -15.78 10.28
CA ASN A 93 5.79 -16.99 10.01
C ASN A 93 7.09 -16.71 9.24
N GLY A 94 7.49 -15.45 9.08
CA GLY A 94 8.69 -15.07 8.32
C GLY A 94 8.57 -15.29 6.81
N LYS A 95 7.37 -15.50 6.28
CA LYS A 95 7.15 -15.85 4.87
C LYS A 95 6.10 -14.98 4.19
N VAL A 96 6.30 -14.75 2.90
CA VAL A 96 5.37 -14.03 2.02
C VAL A 96 4.78 -15.00 1.02
N ASP A 97 3.46 -15.03 0.91
CA ASP A 97 2.79 -15.79 -0.12
C ASP A 97 2.78 -15.04 -1.46
N LEU A 98 3.40 -15.64 -2.47
CA LEU A 98 3.67 -15.00 -3.75
C LEU A 98 2.84 -15.65 -4.87
N ILE A 99 2.15 -14.82 -5.65
CA ILE A 99 1.37 -15.25 -6.81
C ILE A 99 1.65 -14.35 -8.03
N TYR A 100 1.44 -14.89 -9.23
CA TYR A 100 1.09 -14.05 -10.38
C TYR A 100 -0.43 -13.94 -10.49
N TRP A 101 -0.94 -12.77 -10.89
CA TRP A 101 -2.35 -12.53 -11.17
C TRP A 101 -2.53 -11.95 -12.57
N ALA A 102 -3.78 -11.66 -12.98
CA ALA A 102 -4.10 -11.26 -14.35
C ALA A 102 -3.56 -12.26 -15.40
N CYS A 103 -3.49 -13.55 -15.04
CA CYS A 103 -3.09 -14.60 -15.96
C CYS A 103 -4.29 -15.03 -16.82
N SER A 104 -3.99 -15.71 -17.93
CA SER A 104 -4.93 -16.23 -18.94
C SER A 104 -5.60 -15.15 -19.81
N PRO A 105 -6.08 -15.47 -21.03
CA PRO A 105 -6.51 -14.44 -21.98
C PRO A 105 -7.57 -13.47 -21.46
N ASP A 106 -8.41 -13.88 -20.51
CA ASP A 106 -9.46 -13.02 -19.92
C ASP A 106 -9.07 -12.39 -18.57
N GLY A 107 -7.81 -12.53 -18.15
CA GLY A 107 -7.26 -12.00 -16.91
C GLY A 107 -7.71 -12.70 -15.63
N SER A 108 -8.56 -13.72 -15.71
CA SER A 108 -9.29 -14.24 -14.54
C SER A 108 -8.51 -15.24 -13.68
N LYS A 109 -7.28 -15.58 -14.06
CA LYS A 109 -6.52 -16.65 -13.40
C LYS A 109 -5.35 -16.10 -12.60
N ILE A 110 -4.98 -16.88 -11.59
CA ILE A 110 -3.78 -16.69 -10.79
C ILE A 110 -2.85 -17.89 -10.96
N GLU A 111 -1.56 -17.66 -10.79
CA GLU A 111 -0.54 -18.71 -10.73
C GLU A 111 0.21 -18.60 -9.40
N PRO A 112 -0.14 -19.42 -8.39
CA PRO A 112 0.57 -19.45 -7.13
C PRO A 112 2.02 -19.93 -7.31
N LEU A 113 2.96 -19.19 -6.73
CA LEU A 113 4.39 -19.54 -6.71
C LEU A 113 4.78 -20.25 -5.40
N GLY A 114 4.12 -19.89 -4.30
CA GLY A 114 4.34 -20.49 -2.98
C GLY A 114 4.66 -19.43 -1.93
N GLU A 115 5.17 -19.88 -0.79
CA GLU A 115 5.54 -19.03 0.33
C GLU A 115 7.06 -18.95 0.45
N PHE A 116 7.59 -17.74 0.57
CA PHE A 116 9.02 -17.49 0.53
C PHE A 116 9.48 -16.65 1.72
N GLU A 117 10.58 -17.08 2.34
CA GLU A 117 11.39 -16.26 3.23
C GLU A 117 12.53 -15.56 2.45
N GLU A 118 13.27 -14.68 3.13
CA GLU A 118 14.35 -13.90 2.53
C GLU A 118 15.39 -14.75 1.78
N GLN A 119 15.73 -15.93 2.28
CA GLN A 119 16.76 -16.79 1.67
C GLN A 119 16.21 -17.54 0.45
N ASP A 120 14.98 -18.04 0.53
CA ASP A 120 14.35 -18.84 -0.52
C ASP A 120 14.08 -18.00 -1.78
N ILE A 121 13.68 -16.73 -1.62
CA ILE A 121 13.34 -15.87 -2.75
C ILE A 121 14.54 -15.53 -3.63
N GLN A 122 15.77 -15.56 -3.09
CA GLN A 122 16.99 -15.30 -3.88
C GLN A 122 17.23 -16.35 -4.95
N ASN A 123 16.71 -17.57 -4.75
CA ASN A 123 16.88 -18.68 -5.70
C ASN A 123 15.70 -18.82 -6.67
N LEU A 124 14.59 -18.10 -6.43
CA LEU A 124 13.42 -18.12 -7.31
C LEU A 124 13.68 -17.27 -8.57
N VAL A 125 13.40 -17.84 -9.74
CA VAL A 125 13.41 -17.10 -11.02
C VAL A 125 12.03 -16.49 -11.26
N ILE A 126 11.94 -15.16 -11.22
CA ILE A 126 10.69 -14.39 -11.30
C ILE A 126 10.59 -13.74 -12.69
N SER A 127 10.07 -14.48 -13.67
CA SER A 127 10.07 -14.10 -15.09
C SER A 127 8.66 -13.98 -15.68
N GLY A 128 7.66 -13.79 -14.82
CA GLY A 128 6.24 -13.83 -15.17
C GLY A 128 5.65 -15.25 -15.15
N PRO A 129 4.36 -15.40 -15.52
CA PRO A 129 3.63 -16.66 -15.49
C PRO A 129 4.29 -17.74 -16.36
N LYS A 130 4.41 -18.97 -15.83
CA LYS A 130 5.03 -20.11 -16.52
C LYS A 130 4.04 -21.22 -16.84
N LYS A 131 3.05 -21.44 -15.98
CA LYS A 131 2.03 -22.49 -16.12
C LYS A 131 0.83 -21.99 -16.90
N LEU A 132 0.57 -20.69 -16.85
CA LEU A 132 -0.53 -20.03 -17.55
C LEU A 132 0.01 -19.05 -18.60
N PRO A 133 -0.74 -18.78 -19.67
CA PRO A 133 -0.37 -17.73 -20.59
C PRO A 133 -0.57 -16.36 -19.93
N TRP A 134 0.24 -15.39 -20.36
CA TRP A 134 0.08 -13.99 -20.03
C TRP A 134 -1.33 -13.50 -20.34
N GLY A 135 -1.92 -12.69 -19.46
CA GLY A 135 -3.27 -12.19 -19.68
C GLY A 135 -3.36 -11.07 -20.70
N ARG A 136 -4.55 -10.88 -21.24
CA ARG A 136 -4.87 -9.70 -22.08
C ARG A 136 -5.83 -8.74 -21.39
N GLY A 137 -6.31 -9.10 -20.21
CA GLY A 137 -7.04 -8.22 -19.33
C GLY A 137 -6.53 -8.34 -17.91
N THR A 138 -6.82 -7.33 -17.10
CA THR A 138 -6.32 -7.19 -15.74
C THR A 138 -7.51 -7.21 -14.79
N LYS A 139 -7.72 -8.35 -14.13
CA LYS A 139 -8.85 -8.60 -13.21
C LYS A 139 -8.36 -8.83 -11.79
N LEU A 140 -8.75 -7.94 -10.88
CA LEU A 140 -8.25 -7.88 -9.50
C LEU A 140 -9.09 -8.73 -8.53
N LEU A 141 -10.34 -9.06 -8.87
CA LEU A 141 -11.18 -9.88 -8.00
C LEU A 141 -10.63 -11.31 -7.75
N PRO A 142 -10.04 -12.01 -8.74
CA PRO A 142 -9.45 -13.32 -8.52
C PRO A 142 -8.33 -13.36 -7.46
N PRO A 143 -7.25 -12.54 -7.54
CA PRO A 143 -6.21 -12.57 -6.52
C PRO A 143 -6.70 -12.04 -5.16
N LEU A 144 -7.66 -11.10 -5.14
CA LEU A 144 -8.30 -10.64 -3.91
C LEU A 144 -8.99 -11.79 -3.16
N LYS A 145 -9.86 -12.53 -3.85
CA LYS A 145 -10.55 -13.70 -3.29
C LYS A 145 -9.59 -14.79 -2.83
N TYR A 146 -8.47 -14.95 -3.54
CA TYR A 146 -7.45 -15.92 -3.17
C TYR A 146 -6.84 -15.60 -1.81
N PHE A 147 -6.39 -14.36 -1.58
CA PHE A 147 -5.82 -13.99 -0.29
C PHE A 147 -6.86 -13.99 0.84
N VAL A 148 -8.09 -13.55 0.57
CA VAL A 148 -9.18 -13.63 1.55
C VAL A 148 -9.45 -15.08 1.98
N ASP A 149 -9.52 -16.03 1.05
CA ASP A 149 -9.71 -17.45 1.41
C ASP A 149 -8.47 -18.04 2.08
N LYS A 150 -7.27 -17.70 1.59
CA LYS A 150 -6.01 -18.20 2.13
C LYS A 150 -5.77 -17.76 3.58
N PHE A 151 -6.11 -16.51 3.91
CA PHE A 151 -5.87 -15.92 5.23
C PHE A 151 -7.13 -15.82 6.09
N LYS A 152 -8.20 -16.57 5.75
CA LYS A 152 -9.47 -16.55 6.49
C LYS A 152 -9.37 -16.95 7.98
N ASP A 153 -8.32 -17.69 8.34
CA ASP A 153 -8.07 -18.17 9.70
C ASP A 153 -6.95 -17.37 10.40
N ALA A 154 -6.47 -16.27 9.81
CA ALA A 154 -5.41 -15.46 10.39
C ALA A 154 -5.91 -14.72 11.65
N PRO A 155 -5.08 -14.61 12.70
CA PRO A 155 -5.48 -13.93 13.92
C PRO A 155 -5.49 -12.42 13.70
N ALA A 156 -6.69 -11.83 13.59
CA ALA A 156 -6.89 -10.39 13.54
C ALA A 156 -7.44 -9.88 14.89
N LYS A 157 -6.95 -8.73 15.37
CA LYS A 157 -7.53 -8.02 16.55
C LYS A 157 -8.10 -6.67 16.11
N GLY A 158 -9.10 -6.71 15.24
CA GLY A 158 -9.73 -5.51 14.66
C GLY A 158 -8.86 -4.80 13.61
N VAL A 159 -9.24 -3.58 13.25
CA VAL A 159 -8.60 -2.85 12.13
C VAL A 159 -7.16 -2.41 12.44
N LYS A 160 -6.77 -2.29 13.73
CA LYS A 160 -5.39 -1.90 14.11
C LYS A 160 -4.38 -3.04 13.98
N GLU A 161 -4.82 -4.29 14.11
CA GLU A 161 -3.97 -5.48 14.07
C GLU A 161 -4.55 -6.44 13.01
N PRO A 162 -4.28 -6.19 11.71
CA PRO A 162 -4.85 -6.98 10.62
C PRO A 162 -4.37 -8.42 10.68
N GLY A 163 -5.25 -9.35 10.29
CA GLY A 163 -4.86 -10.75 10.12
C GLY A 163 -3.90 -10.94 8.94
N ALA A 164 -4.00 -10.08 7.91
CA ALA A 164 -3.06 -10.06 6.81
C ALA A 164 -2.94 -8.70 6.13
N ILE A 165 -1.82 -8.50 5.44
CA ILE A 165 -1.57 -7.37 4.54
C ILE A 165 -1.19 -7.96 3.18
N CYS A 166 -1.92 -7.61 2.11
CA CYS A 166 -1.66 -8.14 0.78
C CYS A 166 -1.41 -7.03 -0.22
N LEU A 167 -0.28 -7.11 -0.93
CA LEU A 167 0.14 -6.12 -1.91
C LEU A 167 -0.17 -6.64 -3.32
N PHE A 168 -0.71 -5.77 -4.17
CA PHE A 168 -0.98 -6.05 -5.57
C PHE A 168 -0.20 -5.06 -6.42
N VAL A 169 0.71 -5.54 -7.26
CA VAL A 169 1.46 -4.69 -8.19
C VAL A 169 0.84 -4.81 -9.57
N THR A 170 0.57 -3.70 -10.26
CA THR A 170 0.06 -3.67 -11.64
C THR A 170 0.52 -2.44 -12.40
N ASP A 171 0.60 -2.55 -13.73
CA ASP A 171 0.83 -1.43 -14.65
C ASP A 171 -0.42 -0.98 -15.39
N GLY A 172 -1.59 -1.56 -15.12
CA GLY A 172 -2.75 -1.43 -15.99
C GLY A 172 -4.07 -1.10 -15.31
N ILE A 173 -5.06 -0.86 -16.16
CA ILE A 173 -6.47 -0.61 -15.81
C ILE A 173 -7.10 -1.88 -15.23
N ILE A 174 -7.84 -1.74 -14.13
CA ILE A 174 -8.62 -2.80 -13.51
C ILE A 174 -9.97 -2.93 -14.25
N GLU A 175 -10.15 -4.04 -14.96
CA GLU A 175 -11.34 -4.26 -15.80
C GLU A 175 -12.59 -4.67 -15.01
N ASP A 176 -12.41 -5.27 -13.82
CA ASP A 176 -13.47 -5.80 -12.97
C ASP A 176 -13.70 -4.95 -11.70
N LEU A 177 -13.35 -3.66 -11.74
CA LEU A 177 -13.41 -2.75 -10.59
C LEU A 177 -14.78 -2.74 -9.89
N THR A 178 -15.87 -2.76 -10.65
CA THR A 178 -17.23 -2.81 -10.07
C THR A 178 -17.44 -4.08 -9.24
N ASP A 179 -17.00 -5.23 -9.73
CA ASP A 179 -17.15 -6.51 -9.04
C ASP A 179 -16.23 -6.59 -7.81
N VAL A 180 -15.03 -6.00 -7.91
CA VAL A 180 -14.10 -5.82 -6.78
C VAL A 180 -14.78 -5.02 -5.68
N LYS A 181 -15.33 -3.85 -6.00
CA LYS A 181 -15.99 -2.98 -5.01
C LYS A 181 -17.18 -3.67 -4.34
N GLN A 182 -18.01 -4.36 -5.11
CA GLN A 182 -19.14 -5.12 -4.57
C GLN A 182 -18.67 -6.21 -3.59
N TYR A 183 -17.63 -6.95 -3.96
CA TYR A 183 -17.05 -7.98 -3.10
C TYR A 183 -16.44 -7.39 -1.81
N CYS A 184 -15.69 -6.29 -1.92
CA CYS A 184 -15.10 -5.59 -0.78
C CYS A 184 -16.14 -5.09 0.22
N LEU A 185 -17.26 -4.53 -0.25
CA LEU A 185 -18.36 -4.11 0.62
C LEU A 185 -19.00 -5.29 1.36
N GLN A 186 -19.22 -6.42 0.68
CA GLN A 186 -19.70 -7.64 1.34
C GLN A 186 -18.68 -8.15 2.37
N TYR A 187 -17.39 -8.16 2.02
CA TYR A 187 -16.33 -8.63 2.90
C TYR A 187 -16.20 -7.75 4.16
N ALA A 188 -16.29 -6.42 4.02
CA ALA A 188 -16.29 -5.50 5.14
C ALA A 188 -17.48 -5.72 6.09
N GLN A 189 -18.67 -6.08 5.56
CA GLN A 189 -19.80 -6.48 6.39
C GLN A 189 -19.51 -7.77 7.17
N GLU A 190 -18.88 -8.77 6.55
CA GLU A 190 -18.47 -10.00 7.24
C GLU A 190 -17.43 -9.72 8.35
N ILE A 191 -16.50 -8.79 8.11
CA ILE A 191 -15.54 -8.32 9.14
C ILE A 191 -16.26 -7.62 10.28
N SER A 192 -17.22 -6.73 9.99
CA SER A 192 -18.00 -6.00 11.02
C SER A 192 -18.79 -6.93 11.95
N GLN A 193 -19.10 -8.14 11.48
CA GLN A 193 -19.81 -9.19 12.20
C GLN A 193 -18.87 -10.22 12.83
N GLU A 194 -17.55 -10.00 12.77
CA GLU A 194 -16.51 -10.91 13.26
C GLU A 194 -16.54 -12.31 12.60
N HIS A 195 -17.14 -12.43 11.41
CA HIS A 195 -17.17 -13.68 10.64
C HIS A 195 -15.89 -13.90 9.82
N LYS A 196 -15.14 -12.82 9.54
CA LYS A 196 -13.90 -12.83 8.78
C LYS A 196 -12.86 -11.92 9.42
N PRO A 197 -11.56 -12.25 9.32
CA PRO A 197 -10.50 -11.38 9.79
C PRO A 197 -10.39 -10.13 8.92
N PHE A 198 -10.04 -9.00 9.52
CA PHE A 198 -9.65 -7.81 8.76
C PHE A 198 -8.35 -8.10 7.99
N ILE A 199 -8.36 -7.81 6.69
CA ILE A 199 -7.19 -7.89 5.81
C ILE A 199 -7.08 -6.55 5.11
N LYS A 200 -5.91 -5.91 5.20
CA LYS A 200 -5.62 -4.69 4.44
C LYS A 200 -4.99 -5.06 3.10
N PHE A 201 -5.40 -4.36 2.07
CA PHE A 201 -4.91 -4.49 0.70
C PHE A 201 -4.20 -3.20 0.30
N LEU A 202 -3.07 -3.33 -0.37
CA LEU A 202 -2.34 -2.20 -0.94
C LEU A 202 -2.19 -2.41 -2.45
N LEU A 203 -2.67 -1.46 -3.24
CA LEU A 203 -2.48 -1.45 -4.69
C LEU A 203 -1.28 -0.57 -5.06
N ILE A 204 -0.28 -1.16 -5.70
CA ILE A 204 0.93 -0.48 -6.16
C ILE A 204 0.90 -0.33 -7.67
N GLY A 205 0.75 0.90 -8.13
CA GLY A 205 0.79 1.27 -9.54
C GLY A 205 2.23 1.44 -10.02
N VAL A 206 2.57 0.84 -11.17
CA VAL A 206 3.89 0.97 -11.80
C VAL A 206 3.77 1.44 -13.24
N GLY A 207 4.57 2.42 -13.64
CA GLY A 207 4.58 2.94 -15.01
C GLY A 207 3.42 3.91 -15.30
N GLU A 208 3.28 4.29 -16.57
CA GLU A 208 2.36 5.34 -17.02
C GLU A 208 0.98 4.82 -17.47
N GLU A 209 0.81 3.50 -17.56
CA GLU A 209 -0.44 2.86 -18.01
C GLU A 209 -1.44 2.60 -16.87
N VAL A 210 -1.04 2.86 -15.62
CA VAL A 210 -1.90 2.72 -14.45
C VAL A 210 -2.96 3.82 -14.43
N ASP A 211 -4.19 3.44 -14.07
CA ASP A 211 -5.29 4.38 -13.90
C ASP A 211 -5.38 4.83 -12.44
N GLU A 212 -4.72 5.95 -12.12
CA GLU A 212 -4.75 6.57 -10.79
C GLU A 212 -6.18 6.81 -10.29
N GLY A 213 -7.11 7.16 -11.18
CA GLY A 213 -8.51 7.39 -10.79
C GLY A 213 -9.21 6.12 -10.29
N GLN A 214 -8.82 4.94 -10.80
CA GLN A 214 -9.31 3.68 -10.26
C GLN A 214 -8.66 3.31 -8.91
N MET A 215 -7.41 3.74 -8.70
CA MET A 215 -6.71 3.56 -7.42
C MET A 215 -7.37 4.41 -6.34
N ASP A 216 -7.59 5.70 -6.62
CA ASP A 216 -8.34 6.61 -5.76
C ASP A 216 -9.76 6.08 -5.49
N GLU A 217 -10.45 5.57 -6.53
CA GLU A 217 -11.80 5.04 -6.37
C GLU A 217 -11.87 3.80 -5.46
N LEU A 218 -10.80 2.99 -5.39
CA LEU A 218 -10.69 1.85 -4.48
C LEU A 218 -10.34 2.31 -3.06
N ASP A 219 -9.42 3.25 -2.92
CA ASP A 219 -8.97 3.80 -1.65
C ASP A 219 -10.14 4.50 -0.92
N ASP A 220 -10.84 5.40 -1.62
CA ASP A 220 -11.93 6.19 -1.06
C ASP A 220 -13.25 5.41 -0.89
N MET A 221 -13.32 4.14 -1.33
CA MET A 221 -14.60 3.44 -1.48
C MET A 221 -15.35 3.21 -0.16
N PHE A 222 -14.64 3.25 0.98
CA PHE A 222 -15.19 3.06 2.32
C PHE A 222 -15.55 4.38 3.01
N GLU A 223 -15.17 5.53 2.45
CA GLU A 223 -15.50 6.83 3.02
C GLU A 223 -17.01 7.01 3.18
N GLY A 224 -17.44 7.35 4.40
CA GLY A 224 -18.87 7.56 4.69
C GLY A 224 -19.74 6.29 4.62
N SER A 225 -19.15 5.11 4.43
CA SER A 225 -19.90 3.84 4.41
C SER A 225 -20.57 3.51 5.75
N GLY A 226 -20.00 4.01 6.86
CA GLY A 226 -20.45 3.72 8.23
C GLY A 226 -20.18 2.28 8.67
N ILE A 227 -19.43 1.49 7.89
CA ILE A 227 -19.07 0.12 8.22
C ILE A 227 -17.91 0.18 9.22
N LYS A 228 -18.14 -0.36 10.42
CA LYS A 228 -17.20 -0.32 11.54
C LYS A 228 -16.92 -1.73 12.05
N ASP A 229 -15.74 -1.93 12.61
CA ASP A 229 -15.42 -3.14 13.37
C ASP A 229 -16.14 -3.15 14.73
N SER A 230 -16.00 -4.24 15.48
CA SER A 230 -16.63 -4.40 16.79
C SER A 230 -16.15 -3.39 17.85
N SER A 231 -15.02 -2.72 17.61
CA SER A 231 -14.49 -1.64 18.46
C SER A 231 -15.00 -0.25 18.07
N GLY A 232 -15.75 -0.14 16.96
CA GLY A 232 -16.27 1.11 16.43
C GLY A 232 -15.31 1.85 15.49
N LYS A 233 -14.19 1.24 15.10
CA LYS A 233 -13.24 1.80 14.12
C LYS A 233 -13.76 1.55 12.71
N ASP A 234 -13.66 2.54 11.84
CA ASP A 234 -14.06 2.40 10.43
C ASP A 234 -13.22 1.31 9.76
N ILE A 235 -13.91 0.44 8.99
CA ILE A 235 -13.27 -0.58 8.17
C ILE A 235 -12.96 0.06 6.83
N ASP A 236 -11.67 0.12 6.54
CA ASP A 236 -11.17 0.48 5.23
C ASP A 236 -10.14 -0.57 4.80
N LEU A 237 -10.41 -1.19 3.64
CA LEU A 237 -9.64 -2.33 3.15
C LEU A 237 -8.51 -1.92 2.22
N TRP A 238 -8.56 -0.76 1.58
CA TRP A 238 -7.63 -0.40 0.50
C TRP A 238 -6.77 0.78 0.90
N ASP A 239 -5.53 0.73 0.49
CA ASP A 239 -4.64 1.88 0.35
C ASP A 239 -4.02 1.73 -1.04
N HIS A 240 -3.46 2.81 -1.54
CA HIS A 240 -2.80 2.82 -2.83
C HIS A 240 -1.50 3.63 -2.81
N GLN A 241 -0.60 3.27 -3.73
CA GLN A 241 0.65 4.00 -3.90
C GLN A 241 1.17 3.86 -5.33
N LEU A 242 1.62 4.97 -5.92
CA LEU A 242 2.43 4.93 -7.13
C LEU A 242 3.89 4.63 -6.77
N ALA A 243 4.48 3.65 -7.45
CA ALA A 243 5.87 3.30 -7.24
C ALA A 243 6.84 4.44 -7.60
N SER A 244 6.45 5.36 -8.50
CA SER A 244 7.22 6.57 -8.81
C SER A 244 7.36 7.53 -7.63
N ASP A 245 6.40 7.48 -6.71
CA ASP A 245 6.31 8.38 -5.55
C ASP A 245 6.87 7.71 -4.29
N MET A 246 7.18 6.42 -4.38
CA MET A 246 7.83 5.68 -3.30
C MET A 246 9.31 6.05 -3.21
N GLN A 247 9.68 6.70 -2.10
CA GLN A 247 11.06 6.93 -1.72
C GLN A 247 11.61 5.78 -0.86
N LYS A 248 10.73 5.10 -0.12
CA LYS A 248 11.06 4.09 0.90
C LYS A 248 10.00 3.00 0.97
N LEU A 249 10.41 1.77 1.28
CA LEU A 249 9.46 0.64 1.39
C LEU A 249 8.55 0.77 2.61
N GLU A 250 8.99 1.48 3.63
CA GLU A 250 8.22 1.82 4.83
C GLU A 250 6.90 2.55 4.50
N GLN A 251 6.81 3.20 3.35
CA GLN A 251 5.57 3.85 2.90
C GLN A 251 4.42 2.86 2.70
N VAL A 252 4.70 1.58 2.45
CA VAL A 252 3.69 0.49 2.45
C VAL A 252 2.94 0.40 3.78
N PHE A 253 3.56 0.87 4.87
CA PHE A 253 3.02 0.76 6.22
C PHE A 253 2.52 2.09 6.80
N LYS A 254 2.39 3.15 5.99
CA LYS A 254 2.06 4.50 6.45
C LYS A 254 0.78 4.57 7.30
N GLU A 255 -0.20 3.70 7.06
CA GLU A 255 -1.46 3.67 7.82
C GLU A 255 -1.42 2.86 9.13
N PHE A 256 -0.42 2.00 9.32
CA PHE A 256 -0.35 1.13 10.50
C PHE A 256 0.32 1.78 11.70
N VAL A 257 0.72 3.05 11.57
CA VAL A 257 1.28 3.82 12.68
C VAL A 257 0.19 4.28 13.65
N SER A 258 0.56 4.53 14.90
CA SER A 258 -0.40 4.89 15.96
C SER A 258 0.08 6.07 16.81
N GLU A 259 -0.85 6.63 17.60
CA GLU A 259 -0.55 7.68 18.59
C GLU A 259 0.29 7.16 19.76
N ASP A 260 0.31 5.83 19.97
CA ASP A 260 1.07 5.19 21.05
C ASP A 260 2.52 4.89 20.65
N MET A 261 2.81 4.94 19.34
CA MET A 261 4.14 4.68 18.80
C MET A 261 5.00 5.96 18.83
N ILE A 262 5.82 6.11 19.87
CA ILE A 262 6.73 7.26 19.98
C ILE A 262 7.96 7.07 19.08
N VAL A 263 8.18 8.01 18.15
CA VAL A 263 9.25 7.95 17.13
C VAL A 263 10.36 8.99 17.35
N ILE A 264 10.08 10.07 18.08
CA ILE A 264 11.07 11.10 18.44
C ILE A 264 10.89 11.42 19.92
N GLY A 265 11.99 11.64 20.66
CA GLY A 265 11.93 11.85 22.12
C GLY A 265 11.19 13.12 22.57
N SER A 266 11.15 14.17 21.75
CA SER A 266 10.31 15.35 21.97
C SER A 266 10.23 16.21 20.70
N GLY A 267 9.22 17.08 20.62
CA GLY A 267 9.07 18.00 19.51
C GLY A 267 7.88 18.94 19.63
N ARG A 268 7.66 19.76 18.61
CA ARG A 268 6.50 20.65 18.50
C ARG A 268 6.14 20.92 17.05
N ILE A 269 4.87 21.23 16.83
CA ILE A 269 4.34 21.71 15.55
C ILE A 269 4.27 23.23 15.58
N LEU A 270 4.89 23.86 14.60
CA LEU A 270 4.78 25.29 14.34
C LEU A 270 4.02 25.53 13.03
N ASN A 271 3.31 26.66 12.91
CA ASN A 271 2.85 27.13 11.60
C ASN A 271 3.96 27.90 10.86
N GLN A 272 3.67 28.38 9.64
CA GLN A 272 4.60 29.16 8.82
C GLN A 272 5.13 30.45 9.48
N ASP A 273 4.39 31.01 10.45
CA ASP A 273 4.79 32.21 11.20
C ASP A 273 5.59 31.88 12.48
N GLY A 274 5.88 30.60 12.72
CA GLY A 274 6.55 30.12 13.94
C GLY A 274 5.63 30.04 15.16
N LYS A 275 4.31 30.16 15.00
CA LYS A 275 3.35 30.00 16.09
C LYS A 275 3.25 28.53 16.47
N ASN A 276 3.40 28.24 17.75
CA ASN A 276 3.22 26.90 18.30
C ASN A 276 1.76 26.45 18.21
N CYS A 277 1.55 25.32 17.55
CA CYS A 277 0.24 24.71 17.31
C CYS A 277 0.04 23.45 18.15
N GLN A 278 1.12 22.73 18.49
CA GLN A 278 1.07 21.53 19.32
C GLN A 278 2.45 21.24 19.91
N GLU A 279 2.51 20.83 21.18
CA GLU A 279 3.75 20.38 21.84
C GLU A 279 3.69 18.90 22.17
N TYR A 280 4.87 18.27 22.12
CA TYR A 280 5.11 16.86 22.44
C TYR A 280 6.35 16.77 23.36
N PRO A 281 6.23 17.16 24.64
CA PRO A 281 7.39 17.20 25.56
C PRO A 281 7.94 15.81 25.89
N ASP A 282 7.07 14.79 25.89
CA ASP A 282 7.38 13.42 26.33
C ASP A 282 7.43 12.40 25.18
N GLY A 283 7.48 12.90 23.93
CA GLY A 283 7.58 12.06 22.75
C GLY A 283 6.64 12.48 21.64
N VAL A 284 7.18 12.54 20.41
CA VAL A 284 6.39 12.75 19.20
C VAL A 284 5.86 11.39 18.74
N PRO A 285 4.54 11.21 18.65
CA PRO A 285 3.95 9.98 18.15
C PRO A 285 4.08 9.87 16.63
N ALA A 286 4.02 8.66 16.12
CA ALA A 286 4.05 8.38 14.69
C ALA A 286 2.76 8.85 14.00
N LEU A 287 1.62 8.87 14.69
CA LEU A 287 0.39 9.52 14.22
C LEU A 287 0.20 10.88 14.91
N LEU A 288 0.31 11.95 14.15
CA LEU A 288 0.13 13.32 14.59
C LEU A 288 -1.30 13.79 14.32
N ARG A 289 -1.90 14.46 15.31
CA ARG A 289 -3.15 15.21 15.17
C ARG A 289 -2.99 16.59 15.78
N PHE A 290 -3.24 17.62 15.01
CA PHE A 290 -3.12 19.01 15.46
C PHE A 290 -4.02 19.94 14.65
N THR A 291 -4.20 21.16 15.13
CA THR A 291 -4.97 22.20 14.44
C THR A 291 -4.05 23.35 14.05
N LEU A 292 -4.13 23.77 12.80
CA LEU A 292 -3.47 24.97 12.31
C LEU A 292 -4.44 26.15 12.30
N PRO A 293 -3.98 27.36 12.66
CA PRO A 293 -4.79 28.56 12.65
C PRO A 293 -5.22 28.94 11.22
N VAL A 294 -6.28 29.74 11.13
CA VAL A 294 -6.79 30.28 9.86
C VAL A 294 -5.66 30.96 9.06
N GLY A 295 -5.58 30.64 7.77
CA GLY A 295 -4.59 31.22 6.85
C GLY A 295 -3.22 30.54 6.87
N SER A 296 -3.05 29.46 7.62
CA SER A 296 -1.83 28.67 7.56
C SER A 296 -1.65 27.97 6.22
N THR A 297 -0.45 28.09 5.67
CA THR A 297 -0.04 27.50 4.38
C THR A 297 1.01 26.40 4.52
N ALA A 298 1.58 26.22 5.71
CA ALA A 298 2.54 25.19 6.02
C ALA A 298 2.56 24.90 7.52
N PHE A 299 3.13 23.76 7.89
CA PHE A 299 3.51 23.46 9.26
C PHE A 299 4.93 22.88 9.31
N SER A 300 5.60 23.06 10.45
CA SER A 300 6.92 22.50 10.71
C SER A 300 6.90 21.62 11.96
N LEU A 301 7.42 20.41 11.85
CA LEU A 301 7.78 19.58 13.00
C LEU A 301 9.22 19.90 13.41
N GLU A 302 9.38 20.55 14.55
CA GLU A 302 10.69 20.87 15.15
C GLU A 302 10.99 19.89 16.29
N PHE A 303 12.22 19.37 16.33
CA PHE A 303 12.69 18.40 17.31
C PHE A 303 14.20 18.57 17.55
N PRO A 304 14.79 17.97 18.60
CA PRO A 304 16.21 18.19 18.94
C PRO A 304 17.22 17.89 17.80
N GLY A 305 16.84 17.06 16.83
CA GLY A 305 17.65 16.70 15.66
C GLY A 305 17.46 17.59 14.43
N GLY A 306 16.51 18.53 14.42
CA GLY A 306 16.26 19.39 13.28
C GLY A 306 14.81 19.86 13.17
N SER A 307 14.45 20.34 11.98
CA SER A 307 13.08 20.74 11.67
C SER A 307 12.76 20.34 10.23
N VAL A 308 11.51 19.93 10.02
CA VAL A 308 10.97 19.54 8.72
C VAL A 308 9.70 20.34 8.49
N THR A 309 9.55 20.92 7.30
CA THR A 309 8.38 21.76 6.95
C THR A 309 7.61 21.13 5.81
N GLN A 310 6.31 20.91 6.04
CA GLN A 310 5.36 20.46 5.03
C GLN A 310 4.55 21.66 4.53
N ASP A 311 4.62 21.92 3.23
CA ASP A 311 3.70 22.85 2.57
C ASP A 311 2.33 22.19 2.42
N ILE A 312 1.27 22.95 2.69
CA ILE A 312 -0.11 22.48 2.58
C ILE A 312 -0.91 23.37 1.63
N SER A 313 -0.25 24.14 0.76
CA SER A 313 -0.90 25.16 -0.06
C SER A 313 -1.79 24.56 -1.16
N GLU A 314 -1.52 23.33 -1.59
CA GLU A 314 -2.25 22.67 -2.69
C GLU A 314 -3.72 22.34 -2.38
N ILE A 315 -4.09 22.31 -1.11
CA ILE A 315 -5.43 21.96 -0.62
C ILE A 315 -6.22 23.18 -0.10
N LEU A 316 -5.63 24.37 -0.07
CA LEU A 316 -6.28 25.61 0.42
C LEU A 316 -7.19 26.25 -0.63
#